data_AF-A0A432GAK6-F1
#
_entry.id   AF-A0A432GAK6-F1
#
_cell.length_a   1.000
_cell.length_b   1.000
_cell.length_c   1.000
_cell.angle_alpha   90.00
_cell.angle_beta   90.00
_cell.angle_gamma   90.00
#
_symmetry.space_group_name_H-M   'P 1'
#
loop_
_entity.id
_entity.type
_entity.pdbx_description
1 polymer ?
#
loop_
_entity_poly.entity_id
_entity_poly.type
_entity_poly.pdbx_seq_one_letter_code
_entity_poly.pdbx_strand_id
1 'polypeptide(L)'
;MNIDSINYTLILYTAFCILLGIFFCWFYQKKMISTQSQEIDALGESLNELLKKYDTILADKIELDKQFAILKQDANRIPEIEEELKFQQKQFSTLQVLNATLEERLESKENESREKLKFLEEAKKLMGTEFENLSAKIFTSKSKQFVEENKNSIQNLLTPIQTKMKEFQEKVEKFHLEDETGRASIKVEFEHLKEVNTNLSQDAQNLTTALLGDSKQQGDWGEMILEKCLQNAGLIEGEHYQKQTQIKTDDGTQLRPDVIIKLPNDRILIADSKVSLKAYNSYMSADDEHKRKAYAKKHLQSVRNHIHGLSSKNYQEGFEEFGSPDYVLMFMQIEPAYSLAQSLDSNLTSDAFIKNIIIVTPASLMMALRIVNQLWRQEKQVQNVKEIFERGGKLYEKICGFLEEFEKIGDKIKGAHESYENAYNKLSDGRGNMIRQAEMLKNLGVKTAKSIPREFKKAIEDSSQGNS
;
A
#
# COMPACT_ATOMS: atom_id res chain seq x y z
N MET A 1 -84.25 -130.41 30.30
CA MET A 1 -83.55 -131.11 29.22
C MET A 1 -82.59 -130.13 28.59
N ASN A 2 -81.29 -130.44 28.77
CA ASN A 2 -80.08 -129.91 28.16
C ASN A 2 -79.93 -128.39 27.94
N ILE A 3 -79.12 -127.82 28.84
CA ILE A 3 -78.20 -126.72 28.56
C ILE A 3 -77.31 -127.16 27.40
N ASP A 4 -77.65 -126.76 26.18
CA ASP A 4 -76.74 -126.84 25.04
C ASP A 4 -76.13 -125.45 24.83
N SER A 5 -74.91 -125.34 25.37
CA SER A 5 -73.87 -124.34 25.12
C SER A 5 -74.33 -122.92 24.78
N ILE A 6 -74.21 -122.02 25.77
CA ILE A 6 -73.90 -120.61 25.45
C ILE A 6 -72.68 -120.68 24.54
N ASN A 7 -72.87 -120.32 23.28
CA ASN A 7 -71.84 -120.40 22.26
C ASN A 7 -70.87 -119.24 22.50
N TYR A 8 -70.02 -119.39 23.51
CA TYR A 8 -69.03 -118.38 23.94
C TYR A 8 -68.15 -117.93 22.78
N THR A 9 -67.99 -118.78 21.76
CA THR A 9 -67.37 -118.47 20.47
C THR A 9 -68.09 -117.33 19.73
N LEU A 10 -69.42 -117.36 19.62
CA LEU A 10 -70.22 -116.33 18.95
C LEU A 10 -70.15 -114.97 19.68
N ILE A 11 -70.21 -114.99 21.01
CA ILE A 11 -70.06 -113.78 21.84
C ILE A 11 -68.64 -113.21 21.68
N LEU A 12 -67.60 -114.05 21.65
CA LEU A 12 -66.22 -113.62 21.39
C LEU A 12 -66.07 -112.98 20.00
N TYR A 13 -66.68 -113.56 18.96
CA TYR A 13 -66.64 -112.99 17.61
C TYR A 13 -67.38 -111.64 17.52
N THR A 14 -68.54 -111.49 18.15
CA THR A 14 -69.26 -110.21 18.18
C THR A 14 -68.48 -109.12 18.94
N ALA A 15 -67.88 -109.46 20.10
CA ALA A 15 -67.02 -108.55 20.85
C ALA A 15 -65.76 -108.16 20.05
N PHE A 16 -65.16 -109.11 19.32
CA PHE A 16 -64.02 -108.87 18.44
C PHE A 16 -64.38 -107.95 17.25
N CYS A 17 -65.54 -108.14 16.63
CA CYS A 17 -66.04 -107.25 15.58
C CYS A 17 -66.33 -105.83 16.08
N ILE A 18 -66.88 -105.67 17.30
CA ILE A 18 -67.09 -104.36 17.92
C ILE A 18 -65.76 -103.67 18.23
N LEU A 19 -64.79 -104.42 18.78
CA LEU A 19 -63.44 -103.90 19.05
C LEU A 19 -62.72 -103.50 17.76
N LEU A 20 -62.85 -104.29 16.68
CA LEU A 20 -62.34 -103.94 15.37
C LEU A 20 -63.02 -102.68 14.80
N GLY A 21 -64.34 -102.56 14.95
CA GLY A 21 -65.08 -101.36 14.53
C GLY A 21 -64.63 -100.10 15.27
N ILE A 22 -64.45 -100.18 16.59
CA ILE A 22 -63.92 -99.09 17.43
C ILE A 22 -62.47 -98.76 17.02
N PHE A 23 -61.63 -99.76 16.77
CA PHE A 23 -60.26 -99.56 16.31
C PHE A 23 -60.20 -98.87 14.94
N PHE A 24 -61.03 -99.29 13.98
CA PHE A 24 -61.14 -98.64 12.67
C PHE A 24 -61.66 -97.21 12.78
N CYS A 25 -62.66 -96.96 13.63
CA CYS A 25 -63.21 -95.62 13.84
C CYS A 25 -62.18 -94.70 14.50
N TRP A 26 -61.48 -95.18 15.54
CA TRP A 26 -60.36 -94.47 16.18
C TRP A 26 -59.23 -94.19 15.19
N PHE A 27 -58.86 -95.17 14.35
CA PHE A 27 -57.82 -95.01 13.34
C PHE A 27 -58.21 -93.98 12.27
N TYR A 28 -59.45 -94.01 11.80
CA TYR A 28 -59.96 -93.06 10.80
C TYR A 28 -60.04 -91.64 11.38
N GLN A 29 -60.53 -91.50 12.61
CA GLN A 29 -60.63 -90.22 13.30
C GLN A 29 -59.23 -89.66 13.62
N LYS A 30 -58.29 -90.50 14.06
CA LYS A 30 -56.89 -90.12 14.30
C LYS A 30 -56.21 -89.70 13.00
N LYS A 31 -56.47 -90.39 11.88
CA LYS A 31 -55.95 -90.02 10.56
C LYS A 31 -56.52 -88.66 10.12
N MET A 32 -57.83 -88.46 10.24
CA MET A 32 -58.49 -87.19 9.90
C MET A 32 -57.97 -86.02 10.76
N ILE A 33 -57.84 -86.22 12.07
CA ILE A 33 -57.26 -85.22 12.99
C ILE A 33 -55.79 -84.95 12.62
N SER A 34 -55.02 -85.97 12.26
CA SER A 34 -53.62 -85.77 11.84
C SER A 34 -53.51 -84.97 10.54
N THR A 35 -54.40 -85.19 9.58
CA THR A 35 -54.44 -84.43 8.32
C THR A 35 -54.87 -82.99 8.56
N GLN A 36 -55.90 -82.75 9.38
CA GLN A 36 -56.31 -81.40 9.76
C GLN A 36 -55.23 -80.66 10.58
N SER A 37 -54.52 -81.36 11.47
CA SER A 37 -53.39 -80.79 12.20
C SER A 37 -52.27 -80.37 11.24
N GLN A 38 -51.93 -81.21 10.27
CA GLN A 38 -50.94 -80.88 9.24
C GLN A 38 -51.35 -79.67 8.38
N GLU A 39 -52.62 -79.55 8.01
CA GLU A 39 -53.12 -78.39 7.29
C GLU A 39 -53.07 -77.10 8.13
N ILE A 40 -53.42 -77.17 9.43
CA ILE A 40 -53.32 -76.04 10.36
C ILE A 40 -51.86 -75.62 10.56
N ASP A 41 -50.95 -76.58 10.70
CA ASP A 41 -49.51 -76.31 10.85
C ASP A 41 -48.95 -75.68 9.57
N ALA A 42 -49.31 -76.19 8.39
CA ALA A 42 -48.93 -75.60 7.10
C ALA A 42 -49.51 -74.19 6.90
N LEU A 43 -50.76 -73.96 7.31
CA LEU A 43 -51.37 -72.62 7.28
C LEU A 43 -50.65 -71.67 8.24
N GLY A 44 -50.27 -72.15 9.43
CA GLY A 44 -49.49 -71.39 10.43
C GLY A 44 -48.09 -71.02 9.93
N GLU A 45 -47.41 -71.92 9.24
CA GLU A 45 -46.13 -71.64 8.58
C GLU A 45 -46.28 -70.58 7.49
N SER A 46 -47.31 -70.71 6.64
CA SER A 46 -47.58 -69.73 5.57
C SER A 46 -47.90 -68.34 6.12
N LEU A 47 -48.66 -68.27 7.22
CA LEU A 47 -49.00 -67.01 7.90
C LEU A 47 -47.76 -66.36 8.51
N ASN A 48 -46.88 -67.15 9.14
CA ASN A 48 -45.61 -66.66 9.67
C ASN A 48 -44.68 -66.15 8.57
N GLU A 49 -44.66 -66.80 7.40
CA GLU A 49 -43.90 -66.31 6.25
C GLU A 49 -44.46 -64.98 5.71
N LEU A 50 -45.79 -64.86 5.67
CA LEU A 50 -46.48 -63.64 5.25
C LEU A 50 -46.25 -62.48 6.23
N LEU A 51 -46.25 -62.74 7.53
CA LEU A 51 -45.91 -61.76 8.57
C LEU A 51 -44.46 -61.29 8.44
N LYS A 52 -43.50 -62.20 8.25
CA LYS A 52 -42.10 -61.84 7.99
C LYS A 52 -41.96 -60.94 6.76
N LYS A 53 -42.66 -61.27 5.67
CA LYS A 53 -42.66 -60.45 4.44
C LYS A 53 -43.26 -59.06 4.70
N TYR A 54 -44.33 -58.98 5.48
CA TYR A 54 -44.95 -57.71 5.86
C TYR A 54 -43.98 -56.84 6.68
N ASP A 55 -43.30 -57.43 7.66
CA ASP A 55 -42.33 -56.72 8.50
C ASP A 55 -41.14 -56.19 7.67
N THR A 56 -40.64 -56.99 6.71
CA THR A 56 -39.58 -56.52 5.80
C THR A 56 -40.04 -55.36 4.91
N ILE A 57 -41.26 -55.44 4.36
CA ILE A 57 -41.82 -54.36 3.53
C ILE A 57 -42.01 -53.07 4.35
N LEU A 58 -42.41 -53.21 5.62
CA LEU A 58 -42.59 -52.07 6.51
C LEU A 58 -41.26 -51.41 6.85
N ALA A 59 -40.20 -52.21 7.08
CA ALA A 59 -38.85 -51.70 7.27
C ALA A 59 -38.32 -50.97 6.02
N ASP A 60 -38.47 -51.56 4.83
CA ASP A 60 -38.06 -50.96 3.56
C ASP A 60 -38.80 -49.65 3.29
N LYS A 61 -40.10 -49.58 3.60
CA LYS A 61 -40.89 -48.35 3.46
C LYS A 61 -40.37 -47.23 4.37
N ILE A 62 -40.04 -47.54 5.62
CA ILE A 62 -39.48 -46.56 6.56
C ILE A 62 -38.12 -46.06 6.05
N GLU A 63 -37.29 -46.94 5.49
CA GLU A 63 -36.00 -46.56 4.93
C GLU A 63 -36.15 -45.67 3.69
N LEU A 64 -37.10 -46.01 2.81
CA LEU A 64 -37.43 -45.21 1.62
C LEU A 64 -37.96 -43.82 2.00
N ASP A 65 -38.84 -43.73 3.00
CA ASP A 65 -39.38 -42.46 3.51
C ASP A 65 -38.26 -41.58 4.09
N LYS A 66 -37.27 -42.18 4.77
CA LYS A 66 -36.08 -41.45 5.24
C LYS A 66 -35.23 -40.92 4.08
N GLN A 67 -34.97 -41.75 3.07
CA GLN A 67 -34.21 -41.32 1.89
C GLN A 67 -34.95 -40.20 1.13
N PHE A 68 -36.27 -40.30 1.00
CA PHE A 68 -37.10 -39.29 0.36
C PHE A 68 -37.09 -37.97 1.12
N ALA A 69 -37.09 -38.01 2.45
CA ALA A 69 -36.97 -36.82 3.29
C ALA A 69 -35.63 -36.10 3.09
N ILE A 70 -34.53 -36.85 3.00
CA ILE A 70 -33.18 -36.31 2.73
C ILE A 70 -33.13 -35.69 1.33
N LEU A 71 -33.60 -36.40 0.30
CA LEU A 71 -33.64 -35.90 -1.09
C LEU A 71 -34.48 -34.63 -1.22
N LYS A 72 -35.62 -34.55 -0.51
CA LYS A 72 -36.48 -33.36 -0.49
C LYS A 72 -35.79 -32.19 0.21
N GLN A 73 -35.05 -32.45 1.27
CA GLN A 73 -34.25 -31.42 1.95
C GLN A 73 -33.13 -30.89 1.04
N ASP A 74 -32.41 -31.77 0.35
CA ASP A 74 -31.35 -31.38 -0.59
C ASP A 74 -31.92 -30.61 -1.79
N ALA A 75 -33.05 -31.05 -2.34
CA ALA A 75 -33.75 -30.35 -3.42
C ALA A 75 -34.16 -28.92 -3.02
N ASN A 76 -34.56 -28.72 -1.76
CA ASN A 76 -34.90 -27.39 -1.25
C ASN A 76 -33.67 -26.48 -1.04
N ARG A 77 -32.46 -27.03 -0.90
CA ARG A 77 -31.21 -26.25 -0.75
C ARG A 77 -30.64 -25.78 -2.08
N ILE A 78 -30.97 -26.45 -3.19
CA ILE A 78 -30.53 -26.08 -4.54
C ILE A 78 -30.85 -24.61 -4.89
N PRO A 79 -32.11 -24.12 -4.74
CA PRO A 79 -32.43 -22.73 -5.10
C PRO A 79 -31.68 -21.69 -4.25
N GLU A 80 -31.46 -21.95 -2.95
CA GLU A 80 -30.66 -21.06 -2.09
C GLU A 80 -29.21 -20.98 -2.56
N ILE A 81 -28.61 -22.12 -2.93
CA ILE A 81 -27.24 -22.18 -3.45
C ILE A 81 -27.15 -21.48 -4.82
N GLU A 82 -28.15 -21.65 -5.69
CA GLU A 82 -28.20 -20.97 -6.99
C GLU A 82 -28.32 -19.45 -6.85
N GLU A 83 -29.07 -18.97 -5.86
CA GLU A 83 -29.21 -17.54 -5.57
C GLU A 83 -27.90 -16.95 -5.01
N GLU A 84 -27.27 -17.64 -4.06
CA GLU A 84 -25.95 -17.27 -3.53
C GLU A 84 -24.88 -17.27 -4.64
N LEU A 85 -24.88 -18.28 -5.53
CA LEU A 85 -23.96 -18.35 -6.67
C LEU A 85 -24.15 -17.17 -7.63
N LYS A 86 -25.39 -16.81 -7.95
CA LYS A 86 -25.71 -15.63 -8.78
C LYS A 86 -25.27 -14.34 -8.11
N PHE A 87 -25.48 -14.22 -6.81
CA PHE A 87 -25.05 -13.05 -6.04
C PHE A 87 -23.53 -12.91 -6.04
N GLN A 88 -22.80 -14.00 -5.80
CA GLN A 88 -21.34 -14.00 -5.86
C GLN A 88 -20.80 -13.74 -7.28
N GLN A 89 -21.42 -14.30 -8.33
CA GLN A 89 -21.05 -13.96 -9.71
C GLN A 89 -21.23 -12.47 -10.01
N LYS A 90 -22.30 -11.86 -9.51
CA LYS A 90 -22.54 -10.42 -9.67
C LYS A 90 -21.49 -9.59 -8.94
N GLN A 91 -21.14 -9.95 -7.70
CA GLN A 91 -20.05 -9.29 -6.98
C GLN A 91 -18.71 -9.44 -7.70
N PHE A 92 -18.38 -10.64 -8.16
CA PHE A 92 -17.15 -10.92 -8.89
C PHE A 92 -17.05 -10.09 -10.18
N SER A 93 -18.15 -9.97 -10.94
CA SER A 93 -18.19 -9.11 -12.13
C SER A 93 -17.97 -7.63 -11.79
N THR A 94 -18.52 -7.16 -10.66
CA THR A 94 -18.36 -5.77 -10.21
C THR A 94 -16.92 -5.49 -9.79
N LEU A 95 -16.31 -6.44 -9.08
CA LEU A 95 -14.90 -6.41 -8.69
C LEU A 95 -13.96 -6.43 -9.90
N GLN A 96 -14.27 -7.22 -10.93
CA GLN A 96 -13.50 -7.22 -12.18
C GLN A 96 -13.55 -5.87 -12.90
N VAL A 97 -14.73 -5.26 -12.99
CA VAL A 97 -14.89 -3.92 -13.60
C VAL A 97 -14.15 -2.85 -12.79
N LEU A 98 -14.21 -2.94 -11.45
CA LEU A 98 -13.49 -2.02 -10.57
C LEU A 98 -11.97 -2.18 -10.71
N ASN A 99 -11.45 -3.40 -10.76
CA ASN A 99 -10.03 -3.64 -11.00
C ASN A 99 -9.58 -3.09 -12.35
N ALA A 100 -10.34 -3.33 -13.43
CA ALA A 100 -10.01 -2.79 -14.74
C ALA A 100 -9.98 -1.25 -14.76
N THR A 101 -10.94 -0.59 -14.08
CA THR A 101 -10.95 0.88 -13.99
C THR A 101 -9.85 1.44 -13.09
N LEU A 102 -9.44 0.71 -12.04
CA LEU A 102 -8.29 1.07 -11.22
C LEU A 102 -6.97 0.89 -11.98
N GLU A 103 -6.81 -0.19 -12.73
CA GLU A 103 -5.67 -0.42 -13.62
C GLU A 103 -5.55 0.67 -14.68
N GLU A 104 -6.66 1.04 -15.34
CA GLU A 104 -6.70 2.13 -16.31
C GLU A 104 -6.31 3.48 -15.68
N ARG A 105 -6.80 3.79 -14.47
CA ARG A 105 -6.41 5.01 -13.75
C ARG A 105 -4.94 5.01 -13.34
N LEU A 106 -4.41 3.86 -12.93
CA LEU A 106 -3.00 3.70 -12.60
C LEU A 106 -2.15 3.93 -13.84
N GLU A 107 -2.47 3.28 -14.96
CA GLU A 107 -1.78 3.45 -16.23
C GLU A 107 -1.85 4.89 -16.74
N SER A 108 -3.02 5.53 -16.64
CA SER A 108 -3.20 6.95 -16.97
C SER A 108 -2.30 7.85 -16.11
N LYS A 109 -2.23 7.60 -14.79
CA LYS A 109 -1.36 8.35 -13.88
C LYS A 109 0.12 8.09 -14.12
N GLU A 110 0.50 6.86 -14.43
CA GLU A 110 1.88 6.51 -14.80
C GLU A 110 2.29 7.17 -16.11
N ASN A 111 1.39 7.22 -17.10
CA ASN A 111 1.62 7.93 -18.36
C ASN A 111 1.74 9.44 -18.15
N GLU A 112 0.87 10.06 -17.34
CA GLU A 112 0.97 11.48 -16.99
C GLU A 112 2.30 11.81 -16.29
N SER A 113 2.75 10.93 -15.39
CA SER A 113 4.06 11.04 -14.72
C SER A 113 5.22 10.89 -15.71
N ARG A 114 5.13 9.91 -16.62
CA ARG A 114 6.14 9.68 -17.67
C ARG A 114 6.25 10.85 -18.64
N GLU A 115 5.13 11.45 -19.03
CA GLU A 115 5.11 12.65 -19.87
C GLU A 115 5.74 13.85 -19.15
N LYS A 116 5.43 14.05 -17.87
CA LYS A 116 6.10 15.06 -17.04
C LYS A 116 7.61 14.84 -16.96
N LEU A 117 8.06 13.59 -16.79
CA LEU A 117 9.49 13.26 -16.79
C LEU A 117 10.16 13.53 -18.14
N LYS A 118 9.53 13.14 -19.26
CA LYS A 118 10.02 13.44 -20.60
C LYS A 118 10.12 14.95 -20.84
N PHE A 119 9.10 15.70 -20.45
CA PHE A 119 9.12 17.16 -20.54
C PHE A 119 10.29 17.77 -19.75
N LEU A 120 10.55 17.26 -18.53
CA LEU A 120 11.69 17.69 -17.72
C LEU A 120 13.03 17.33 -18.37
N GLU A 121 13.14 16.16 -18.99
CA GLU A 121 14.35 15.73 -19.69
C GLU A 121 14.61 16.56 -20.96
N GLU A 122 13.56 16.85 -21.73
CA GLU A 122 13.62 17.75 -22.88
C GLU A 122 14.00 19.17 -22.47
N ALA A 123 13.40 19.71 -21.40
CA ALA A 123 13.76 21.02 -20.86
C ALA A 123 15.23 21.07 -20.42
N LYS A 124 15.73 20.00 -19.76
CA LYS A 124 17.14 19.87 -19.39
C LYS A 124 18.05 19.86 -20.63
N LYS A 125 17.68 19.09 -21.66
CA LYS A 125 18.46 18.98 -22.89
C LYS A 125 18.47 20.30 -23.65
N LEU A 126 17.34 20.99 -23.71
CA LEU A 126 17.22 22.30 -24.35
C LEU A 126 18.07 23.35 -23.62
N MET A 127 18.01 23.40 -22.28
CA MET A 127 18.89 24.25 -21.49
C MET A 127 20.38 23.90 -21.68
N GLY A 128 20.73 22.62 -21.72
CA GLY A 128 22.09 22.16 -22.00
C GLY A 128 22.58 22.60 -23.39
N THR A 129 21.73 22.48 -24.40
CA THR A 129 22.05 22.87 -25.79
C THR A 129 22.18 24.38 -25.93
N GLU A 130 21.26 25.16 -25.33
CA GLU A 130 21.35 26.63 -25.28
C GLU A 130 22.60 27.09 -24.54
N PHE A 131 22.98 26.39 -23.47
CA PHE A 131 24.21 26.64 -22.73
C PHE A 131 25.47 26.32 -23.53
N GLU A 132 25.50 25.18 -24.25
CA GLU A 132 26.58 24.82 -25.18
C GLU A 132 26.71 25.86 -26.30
N ASN A 133 25.60 26.25 -26.91
CA ASN A 133 25.58 27.27 -27.96
C ASN A 133 26.08 28.61 -27.43
N LEU A 134 25.64 29.04 -26.25
CA LEU A 134 26.09 30.28 -25.62
C LEU A 134 27.59 30.22 -25.30
N SER A 135 28.04 29.10 -24.74
CA SER A 135 29.45 28.85 -24.40
C SER A 135 30.32 28.84 -25.66
N ALA A 136 29.91 28.16 -26.72
CA ALA A 136 30.62 28.09 -28.00
C ALA A 136 30.67 29.47 -28.68
N LYS A 137 29.59 30.25 -28.61
CA LYS A 137 29.50 31.62 -29.14
C LYS A 137 30.44 32.57 -28.40
N ILE A 138 30.52 32.45 -27.07
CA ILE A 138 31.49 33.19 -26.24
C ILE A 138 32.93 32.75 -26.57
N PHE A 139 33.18 31.44 -26.67
CA PHE A 139 34.51 30.90 -26.92
C PHE A 139 35.02 31.28 -28.32
N THR A 140 34.18 31.30 -29.34
CA THR A 140 34.59 31.63 -30.71
C THR A 140 34.67 33.13 -30.98
N SER A 141 33.78 33.96 -30.40
CA SER A 141 33.77 35.40 -30.66
C SER A 141 34.81 36.17 -29.84
N LYS A 142 35.12 35.75 -28.60
CA LYS A 142 36.05 36.48 -27.72
C LYS A 142 37.46 35.87 -27.64
N SER A 143 37.67 34.57 -27.93
CA SER A 143 39.03 34.00 -27.94
C SER A 143 39.89 34.54 -29.08
N LYS A 144 39.34 34.80 -30.27
CA LYS A 144 40.13 35.35 -31.38
C LYS A 144 40.61 36.79 -31.17
N GLN A 145 40.03 37.53 -30.22
CA GLN A 145 40.36 38.93 -29.97
C GLN A 145 41.16 39.15 -28.66
N PHE A 146 41.39 38.11 -27.85
CA PHE A 146 41.92 38.23 -26.48
C PHE A 146 43.04 37.22 -26.11
N VAL A 147 43.42 36.31 -27.03
CA VAL A 147 44.26 35.13 -26.71
C VAL A 147 45.78 35.38 -26.71
N GLU A 148 46.30 36.46 -27.30
CA GLU A 148 47.75 36.63 -27.37
C GLU A 148 48.42 36.92 -26.00
N GLU A 149 47.70 37.51 -25.02
CA GLU A 149 48.33 37.93 -23.74
C GLU A 149 47.72 37.36 -22.44
N ASN A 150 46.45 36.88 -22.40
CA ASN A 150 45.74 36.67 -21.11
C ASN A 150 45.13 35.27 -20.88
N LYS A 151 45.72 34.23 -21.50
CA LYS A 151 45.23 32.84 -21.48
C LYS A 151 45.10 32.24 -20.06
N ASN A 152 46.04 32.55 -19.17
CA ASN A 152 46.08 31.98 -17.80
C ASN A 152 45.04 32.61 -16.85
N SER A 153 44.73 33.89 -17.01
CA SER A 153 43.79 34.61 -16.14
C SER A 153 42.34 34.19 -16.36
N ILE A 154 41.95 33.95 -17.63
CA ILE A 154 40.60 33.49 -17.98
C ILE A 154 40.37 32.03 -17.54
N GLN A 155 41.40 31.18 -17.65
CA GLN A 155 41.31 29.78 -17.23
C GLN A 155 41.08 29.64 -15.72
N ASN A 156 41.71 30.49 -14.90
CA ASN A 156 41.50 30.50 -13.45
C ASN A 156 40.11 30.99 -13.04
N LEU A 157 39.46 31.86 -13.84
CA LEU A 157 38.10 32.35 -13.58
C LEU A 157 37.00 31.36 -13.99
N LEU A 158 37.25 30.54 -15.02
CA LEU A 158 36.27 29.58 -15.54
C LEU A 158 36.26 28.25 -14.77
N THR A 159 37.41 27.85 -14.21
CA THR A 159 37.54 26.59 -13.44
C THR A 159 36.47 26.43 -12.34
N PRO A 160 36.20 27.43 -11.47
CA PRO A 160 35.21 27.30 -10.40
C PRO A 160 33.78 27.08 -10.91
N ILE A 161 33.41 27.71 -12.04
CA ILE A 161 32.09 27.55 -12.66
C ILE A 161 31.93 26.13 -13.21
N GLN A 162 32.98 25.62 -13.86
CA GLN A 162 33.02 24.26 -14.41
C GLN A 162 32.92 23.20 -13.30
N THR A 163 33.62 23.40 -12.17
CA THR A 163 33.53 22.52 -11.00
C THR A 163 32.13 22.52 -10.39
N LYS A 164 31.50 23.69 -10.21
CA LYS A 164 30.15 23.81 -9.64
C LYS A 164 29.06 23.21 -10.55
N MET A 165 29.21 23.32 -11.86
CA MET A 165 28.35 22.66 -12.85
C MET A 165 28.48 21.14 -12.79
N LYS A 166 29.71 20.63 -12.65
CA LYS A 166 29.96 19.19 -12.53
C LYS A 166 29.36 18.64 -11.24
N GLU A 167 29.53 19.34 -10.11
CA GLU A 167 28.88 19.00 -8.84
C GLU A 167 27.35 18.98 -8.97
N PHE A 168 26.76 19.94 -9.69
CA PHE A 168 25.32 19.97 -9.96
C PHE A 168 24.86 18.78 -10.82
N GLN A 169 25.57 18.49 -11.90
CA GLN A 169 25.28 17.38 -12.80
C GLN A 169 25.38 16.03 -12.08
N GLU A 170 26.43 15.81 -11.29
CA GLU A 170 26.61 14.63 -10.44
C GLU A 170 25.48 14.49 -9.41
N LYS A 171 25.01 15.60 -8.83
CA LYS A 171 23.89 15.58 -7.86
C LYS A 171 22.57 15.21 -8.52
N VAL A 172 22.33 15.64 -9.76
CA VAL A 172 21.15 15.28 -10.55
C VAL A 172 21.22 13.83 -11.06
N GLU A 173 22.39 13.34 -11.49
CA GLU A 173 22.57 11.94 -11.89
C GLU A 173 22.41 10.97 -10.71
N LYS A 174 23.01 11.31 -9.56
CA LYS A 174 22.87 10.51 -8.34
C LYS A 174 21.41 10.44 -7.87
N PHE A 175 20.63 11.50 -8.10
CA PHE A 175 19.20 11.56 -7.79
C PHE A 175 18.36 10.57 -8.62
N HIS A 176 18.71 10.33 -9.88
CA HIS A 176 18.03 9.32 -10.72
C HIS A 176 18.37 7.88 -10.30
N LEU A 177 19.62 7.63 -9.87
CA LEU A 177 20.06 6.32 -9.38
C LEU A 177 19.39 5.91 -8.05
N GLU A 178 19.10 6.87 -7.17
CA GLU A 178 18.36 6.63 -5.92
C GLU A 178 16.86 6.31 -6.16
N ASP A 179 16.28 6.71 -7.29
CA ASP A 179 14.88 6.42 -7.65
C ASP A 179 14.70 5.00 -8.22
N GLU A 180 15.59 4.55 -9.12
CA GLU A 180 15.55 3.18 -9.66
C GLU A 180 15.79 2.11 -8.59
N THR A 181 16.67 2.38 -7.61
CA THR A 181 16.93 1.48 -6.48
C THR A 181 15.79 1.44 -5.45
N GLY A 182 15.00 2.52 -5.35
CA GLY A 182 13.83 2.60 -4.47
C GLY A 182 12.70 1.63 -4.83
N ARG A 183 12.61 1.16 -6.08
CA ARG A 183 11.59 0.18 -6.49
C ARG A 183 11.92 -1.25 -6.08
N ALA A 184 13.21 -1.63 -6.08
CA ALA A 184 13.65 -2.94 -5.62
C ALA A 184 13.56 -3.08 -4.08
N SER A 185 13.71 -1.96 -3.34
CA SER A 185 13.59 -1.98 -1.88
C SER A 185 12.16 -2.30 -1.42
N ILE A 186 11.12 -1.90 -2.16
CA ILE A 186 9.71 -2.14 -1.79
C ILE A 186 9.42 -3.63 -1.54
N LYS A 187 10.01 -4.54 -2.34
CA LYS A 187 9.78 -5.98 -2.17
C LYS A 187 10.45 -6.53 -0.91
N VAL A 188 11.70 -6.15 -0.66
CA VAL A 188 12.44 -6.50 0.58
C VAL A 188 11.71 -5.93 1.79
N GLU A 189 11.19 -4.72 1.64
CA GLU A 189 10.45 -4.01 2.66
C GLU A 189 9.05 -4.63 2.92
N PHE A 190 8.46 -5.29 1.93
CA PHE A 190 7.23 -6.09 2.07
C PHE A 190 7.48 -7.41 2.83
N GLU A 191 8.61 -8.07 2.58
CA GLU A 191 9.01 -9.27 3.34
C GLU A 191 9.28 -8.93 4.80
N HIS A 192 9.97 -7.82 5.06
CA HIS A 192 10.17 -7.29 6.42
C HIS A 192 8.85 -6.90 7.11
N LEU A 193 7.88 -6.33 6.38
CA LEU A 193 6.54 -6.09 6.92
C LEU A 193 5.86 -7.35 7.38
N LYS A 194 5.93 -8.41 6.57
CA LYS A 194 5.29 -9.68 6.89
C LYS A 194 5.82 -10.22 8.21
N GLU A 195 7.14 -10.16 8.41
CA GLU A 195 7.82 -10.59 9.64
C GLU A 195 7.41 -9.75 10.86
N VAL A 196 7.49 -8.42 10.75
CA VAL A 196 7.08 -7.49 11.82
C VAL A 196 5.61 -7.69 12.17
N ASN A 197 4.75 -7.86 11.17
CA ASN A 197 3.31 -8.06 11.38
C ASN A 197 3.01 -9.38 12.11
N THR A 198 3.69 -10.48 11.76
CA THR A 198 3.53 -11.75 12.48
C THR A 198 3.93 -11.64 13.94
N ASN A 199 5.04 -10.95 14.25
CA ASN A 199 5.50 -10.76 15.62
C ASN A 199 4.54 -9.86 16.40
N LEU A 200 4.13 -8.72 15.82
CA LEU A 200 3.23 -7.77 16.49
C LEU A 200 1.85 -8.38 16.76
N SER A 201 1.34 -9.19 15.83
CA SER A 201 0.06 -9.89 15.97
C SER A 201 0.13 -10.95 17.07
N GLN A 202 1.23 -11.70 17.15
CA GLN A 202 1.44 -12.69 18.20
C GLN A 202 1.57 -12.04 19.58
N ASP A 203 2.31 -10.93 19.67
CA ASP A 203 2.46 -10.16 20.91
C ASP A 203 1.12 -9.60 21.38
N ALA A 204 0.31 -9.04 20.47
CA ALA A 204 -1.02 -8.54 20.79
C ALA A 204 -1.95 -9.64 21.32
N GLN A 205 -1.88 -10.85 20.75
CA GLN A 205 -2.68 -12.00 21.17
C GLN A 205 -2.26 -12.55 22.53
N ASN A 206 -0.95 -12.74 22.73
CA ASN A 206 -0.38 -13.24 23.99
C ASN A 206 -0.69 -12.27 25.14
N LEU A 207 -0.51 -10.97 24.91
CA LEU A 207 -0.65 -10.00 25.99
C LEU A 207 -2.11 -9.67 26.33
N THR A 208 -3.03 -9.74 25.36
CA THR A 208 -4.47 -9.64 25.67
C THR A 208 -4.93 -10.79 26.55
N THR A 209 -4.37 -11.98 26.34
CA THR A 209 -4.64 -13.15 27.18
C THR A 209 -4.04 -12.98 28.59
N ALA A 210 -2.93 -12.26 28.72
CA ALA A 210 -2.30 -11.96 30.01
C ALA A 210 -2.99 -10.82 30.79
N LEU A 211 -3.58 -9.83 30.09
CA LEU A 211 -4.26 -8.66 30.68
C LEU A 211 -5.78 -8.86 30.87
N LEU A 212 -6.24 -10.11 30.99
CA LEU A 212 -7.65 -10.44 31.20
C LEU A 212 -8.16 -9.90 32.55
N GLY A 213 -8.70 -8.68 32.58
CA GLY A 213 -9.45 -8.17 33.73
C GLY A 213 -9.33 -6.65 34.00
N ASP A 214 -8.27 -5.99 33.54
CA ASP A 214 -8.07 -4.55 33.75
C ASP A 214 -8.30 -3.75 32.45
N SER A 215 -9.47 -3.10 32.38
CA SER A 215 -9.87 -2.29 31.23
C SER A 215 -8.97 -1.08 30.98
N LYS A 216 -8.28 -0.58 32.01
CA LYS A 216 -7.36 0.55 31.88
C LYS A 216 -6.05 0.11 31.24
N GLN A 217 -5.45 -0.96 31.76
CA GLN A 217 -4.21 -1.53 31.21
C GLN A 217 -4.39 -1.99 29.76
N GLN A 218 -5.56 -2.53 29.41
CA GLN A 218 -5.88 -2.92 28.04
C GLN A 218 -5.99 -1.73 27.07
N GLY A 219 -6.47 -0.57 27.55
CA GLY A 219 -6.51 0.67 26.78
C GLY A 219 -5.11 1.23 26.57
N ASP A 220 -4.34 1.36 27.65
CA ASP A 220 -2.96 1.85 27.62
C ASP A 220 -2.07 0.99 26.70
N TRP A 221 -2.31 -0.34 26.66
CA TRP A 221 -1.62 -1.25 25.75
C TRP A 221 -2.02 -1.05 24.28
N GLY A 222 -3.29 -0.75 24.00
CA GLY A 222 -3.74 -0.44 22.65
C GLY A 222 -3.09 0.80 22.07
N GLU A 223 -2.94 1.84 22.91
CA GLU A 223 -2.19 3.04 22.57
C GLU A 223 -0.70 2.72 22.30
N MET A 224 -0.08 1.86 23.13
CA MET A 224 1.30 1.43 22.93
C MET A 224 1.51 0.65 21.62
N ILE A 225 0.60 -0.25 21.24
CA ILE A 225 0.68 -0.96 19.96
C ILE A 225 0.52 0.03 18.81
N LEU A 226 -0.46 0.94 18.88
CA LEU A 226 -0.66 1.99 17.88
C LEU A 226 0.61 2.85 17.71
N GLU A 227 1.27 3.21 18.80
CA GLU A 227 2.53 3.96 18.78
C GLU A 227 3.68 3.17 18.15
N LYS A 228 3.88 1.91 18.56
CA LYS A 228 4.88 1.04 17.94
C LYS A 228 4.63 0.89 16.44
N CYS A 229 3.37 0.80 16.05
CA CYS A 229 2.96 0.80 14.68
C CYS A 229 3.49 2.07 13.97
N LEU A 230 3.15 3.27 14.45
CA LEU A 230 3.62 4.54 13.87
C LEU A 230 5.15 4.60 13.73
N GLN A 231 5.87 4.22 14.79
CA GLN A 231 7.33 4.20 14.79
C GLN A 231 7.92 3.21 13.77
N ASN A 232 7.37 2.00 13.69
CA ASN A 232 7.81 0.96 12.75
C ASN A 232 7.52 1.32 11.29
N ALA A 233 6.50 2.14 11.03
CA ALA A 233 6.25 2.70 9.71
C ALA A 233 7.23 3.84 9.33
N GLY A 234 8.12 4.24 10.24
CA GLY A 234 9.10 5.30 10.04
C GLY A 234 8.56 6.71 10.27
N LEU A 235 7.42 6.85 10.96
CA LEU A 235 6.86 8.15 11.29
C LEU A 235 7.54 8.73 12.55
N ILE A 236 7.75 10.04 12.57
CA ILE A 236 8.48 10.76 13.62
C ILE A 236 7.47 11.53 14.46
N GLU A 237 7.54 11.39 15.79
CA GLU A 237 6.67 12.13 16.71
C GLU A 237 6.96 13.64 16.63
N GLY A 238 5.92 14.47 16.64
CA GLY A 238 5.99 15.93 16.52
C GLY A 238 6.01 16.42 15.06
N GLU A 239 6.69 15.69 14.17
CA GLU A 239 6.75 16.00 12.74
C GLU A 239 5.58 15.34 11.99
N HIS A 240 5.49 14.01 12.01
CA HIS A 240 4.51 13.25 11.24
C HIS A 240 3.25 12.88 12.02
N TYR A 241 3.31 12.82 13.36
CA TYR A 241 2.13 12.56 14.19
C TYR A 241 2.23 13.24 15.57
N GLN A 242 1.09 13.43 16.22
CA GLN A 242 0.98 14.02 17.57
C GLN A 242 0.05 13.17 18.44
N LYS A 243 0.42 12.97 19.70
CA LYS A 243 -0.36 12.21 20.69
C LYS A 243 -1.22 13.14 21.53
N GLN A 244 -2.43 12.69 21.87
CA GLN A 244 -3.26 13.23 22.96
C GLN A 244 -3.47 14.76 22.96
N THR A 245 -3.51 15.39 21.79
CA THR A 245 -3.77 16.82 21.66
C THR A 245 -5.19 17.10 22.15
N GLN A 246 -5.33 17.90 23.21
CA GLN A 246 -6.64 18.39 23.62
C GLN A 246 -7.06 19.48 22.66
N ILE A 247 -8.11 19.23 21.90
CA ILE A 247 -8.67 20.21 21.00
C ILE A 247 -9.99 20.69 21.59
N LYS A 248 -10.07 22.01 21.79
CA LYS A 248 -11.31 22.68 22.16
C LYS A 248 -12.02 23.03 20.87
N THR A 249 -13.21 22.49 20.68
CA THR A 249 -14.14 22.99 19.65
C THR A 249 -14.72 24.33 20.09
N ASP A 250 -15.19 25.13 19.13
CA ASP A 250 -15.86 26.42 19.38
C ASP A 250 -17.10 26.27 20.28
N ASP A 251 -17.75 25.11 20.26
CA ASP A 251 -18.87 24.76 21.15
C ASP A 251 -18.45 24.40 22.59
N GLY A 252 -17.16 24.48 22.92
CA GLY A 252 -16.63 24.14 24.24
C GLY A 252 -16.48 22.63 24.51
N THR A 253 -16.77 21.78 23.52
CA THR A 253 -16.62 20.32 23.63
C THR A 253 -15.15 19.94 23.53
N GLN A 254 -14.64 19.20 24.51
CA GLN A 254 -13.27 18.69 24.48
C GLN A 254 -13.21 17.40 23.67
N LEU A 255 -12.57 17.46 22.50
CA LEU A 255 -12.23 16.28 21.71
C LEU A 255 -10.78 15.91 22.01
N ARG A 256 -10.57 14.64 22.38
CA ARG A 256 -9.25 14.08 22.64
C ARG A 256 -9.08 12.83 21.78
N PRO A 257 -8.59 12.96 20.54
CA PRO A 257 -8.14 11.80 19.78
C PRO A 257 -6.91 11.17 20.46
N ASP A 258 -6.70 9.88 20.27
CA ASP A 258 -5.51 9.20 20.80
C ASP A 258 -4.27 9.67 20.02
N VAL A 259 -4.36 9.67 18.68
CA VAL A 259 -3.28 10.10 17.77
C VAL A 259 -3.83 10.89 16.59
N ILE A 260 -3.15 11.97 16.23
CA ILE A 260 -3.32 12.72 14.98
C ILE A 260 -2.12 12.44 14.08
N ILE A 261 -2.35 11.90 12.89
CA ILE A 261 -1.33 11.64 11.87
C ILE A 261 -1.43 12.73 10.81
N LYS A 262 -0.32 13.40 10.52
CA LYS A 262 -0.24 14.44 9.49
C LYS A 262 0.05 13.81 8.13
N LEU A 263 -0.68 14.26 7.13
CA LEU A 263 -0.48 13.94 5.73
C LEU A 263 0.08 15.16 5.00
N PRO A 264 0.70 14.98 3.82
CA PRO A 264 1.03 16.09 2.93
C PRO A 264 -0.21 16.94 2.56
N ASN A 265 0.02 18.20 2.20
CA ASN A 265 -1.01 19.20 1.90
C ASN A 265 -1.93 19.56 3.08
N ASP A 266 -1.38 19.63 4.30
CA ASP A 266 -2.10 20.06 5.52
C ASP A 266 -3.37 19.25 5.80
N ARG A 267 -3.35 17.96 5.48
CA ARG A 267 -4.43 17.02 5.81
C ARG A 267 -4.05 16.18 7.02
N ILE A 268 -5.06 15.62 7.69
CA ILE A 268 -4.85 14.78 8.87
C ILE A 268 -5.70 13.51 8.82
N LEU A 269 -5.18 12.47 9.46
CA LEU A 269 -5.92 11.27 9.86
C LEU A 269 -5.96 11.21 11.38
N ILE A 270 -7.10 10.83 11.92
CA ILE A 270 -7.28 10.64 13.36
C ILE A 270 -7.31 9.14 13.62
N ALA A 271 -6.59 8.65 14.62
CA ALA A 271 -6.69 7.27 15.08
C ALA A 271 -7.23 7.20 16.51
N ASP A 272 -8.19 6.30 16.73
CA ASP A 272 -8.78 5.95 18.03
C ASP A 272 -8.57 4.44 18.26
N SER A 273 -7.98 4.08 19.40
CA SER A 273 -7.56 2.72 19.75
C SER A 273 -8.48 2.01 20.74
N LYS A 274 -9.58 2.66 21.14
CA LYS A 274 -10.37 2.28 22.32
C LYS A 274 -11.49 1.27 22.02
N VAL A 275 -11.14 0.16 21.39
CA VAL A 275 -12.07 -0.96 21.16
C VAL A 275 -12.12 -1.88 22.39
N SER A 276 -13.31 -2.10 22.96
CA SER A 276 -13.48 -3.05 24.07
C SER A 276 -13.46 -4.49 23.57
N LEU A 277 -12.51 -5.29 24.09
CA LEU A 277 -12.34 -6.71 23.73
C LEU A 277 -12.89 -7.68 24.80
N LYS A 278 -13.61 -7.17 25.81
CA LYS A 278 -14.15 -7.98 26.92
C LYS A 278 -15.05 -9.12 26.43
N ALA A 279 -15.89 -8.85 25.45
CA ALA A 279 -16.79 -9.84 24.84
C ALA A 279 -16.01 -10.86 24.00
N TYR A 280 -14.98 -10.42 23.26
CA TYR A 280 -14.09 -11.31 22.51
C TYR A 280 -13.31 -12.26 23.43
N ASN A 281 -12.80 -11.76 24.55
CA ASN A 281 -12.12 -12.58 25.55
C ASN A 281 -13.07 -13.64 26.15
N SER A 282 -14.31 -13.23 26.47
CA SER A 282 -15.34 -14.15 26.94
C SER A 282 -15.74 -15.19 25.89
N TYR A 283 -15.68 -14.83 24.59
CA TYR A 283 -15.88 -15.75 23.47
C TYR A 283 -14.76 -16.81 23.39
N MET A 284 -13.50 -16.40 23.55
CA MET A 284 -12.33 -17.30 23.58
C MET A 284 -12.36 -18.27 24.76
N SER A 285 -12.75 -17.81 25.95
CA SER A 285 -12.78 -18.61 27.18
C SER A 285 -14.09 -19.38 27.41
N ALA A 286 -15.07 -19.31 26.49
CA ALA A 286 -16.35 -19.99 26.66
C ALA A 286 -16.24 -21.48 26.33
N ASP A 287 -16.58 -22.34 27.31
CA ASP A 287 -16.59 -23.80 27.13
C ASP A 287 -17.85 -24.32 26.42
N ASP A 288 -18.94 -23.55 26.45
CA ASP A 288 -20.24 -23.90 25.87
C ASP A 288 -20.50 -23.14 24.56
N GLU A 289 -20.94 -23.85 23.53
CA GLU A 289 -21.21 -23.30 22.20
C GLU A 289 -22.33 -22.25 22.22
N HIS A 290 -23.35 -22.43 23.07
CA HIS A 290 -24.43 -21.43 23.20
C HIS A 290 -23.91 -20.12 23.80
N LYS A 291 -23.10 -20.19 24.87
CA LYS A 291 -22.43 -19.02 25.44
C LYS A 291 -21.46 -18.39 24.45
N ARG A 292 -20.71 -19.20 23.70
CA ARG A 292 -19.77 -18.73 22.67
C ARG A 292 -20.51 -17.90 21.60
N LYS A 293 -21.61 -18.41 21.03
CA LYS A 293 -22.43 -17.64 20.06
C LYS A 293 -22.97 -16.34 20.66
N ALA A 294 -23.39 -16.34 21.93
CA ALA A 294 -23.88 -15.14 22.60
C ALA A 294 -22.78 -14.08 22.80
N TYR A 295 -21.56 -14.48 23.17
CA TYR A 295 -20.43 -13.57 23.31
C TYR A 295 -19.95 -13.02 21.96
N ALA A 296 -19.99 -13.84 20.90
CA ALA A 296 -19.67 -13.40 19.55
C ALA A 296 -20.61 -12.25 19.10
N LYS A 297 -21.92 -12.38 19.34
CA LYS A 297 -22.90 -11.30 19.08
C LYS A 297 -22.65 -10.05 19.93
N LYS A 298 -22.31 -10.22 21.21
CA LYS A 298 -21.96 -9.10 22.10
C LYS A 298 -20.71 -8.36 21.62
N HIS A 299 -19.73 -9.08 21.08
CA HIS A 299 -18.53 -8.49 20.48
C HIS A 299 -18.88 -7.65 19.25
N LEU A 300 -19.66 -8.19 18.31
CA LEU A 300 -20.14 -7.44 17.14
C LEU A 300 -20.90 -6.16 17.56
N GLN A 301 -21.79 -6.26 18.55
CA GLN A 301 -22.52 -5.09 19.05
C GLN A 301 -21.59 -4.04 19.66
N SER A 302 -20.57 -4.46 20.40
CA SER A 302 -19.55 -3.56 20.96
C SER A 302 -18.81 -2.79 19.85
N VAL A 303 -18.42 -3.48 18.79
CA VAL A 303 -17.77 -2.87 17.61
C VAL A 303 -18.69 -1.88 16.91
N ARG A 304 -19.96 -2.25 16.64
CA ARG A 304 -20.96 -1.34 16.03
C ARG A 304 -21.22 -0.10 16.90
N ASN A 305 -21.31 -0.27 18.22
CA ASN A 305 -21.48 0.85 19.15
C ASN A 305 -20.29 1.81 19.12
N HIS A 306 -19.07 1.28 18.98
CA HIS A 306 -17.87 2.10 18.88
C HIS A 306 -17.82 2.87 17.55
N ILE A 307 -18.16 2.24 16.42
CA ILE A 307 -18.34 2.91 15.12
C ILE A 307 -19.36 4.05 15.25
N HIS A 308 -20.51 3.78 15.88
CA HIS A 308 -21.53 4.81 16.08
C HIS A 308 -21.02 5.97 16.94
N GLY A 309 -20.34 5.67 18.06
CA GLY A 309 -19.75 6.67 18.94
C GLY A 309 -18.69 7.53 18.26
N LEU A 310 -17.85 6.95 17.41
CA LEU A 310 -16.88 7.70 16.60
C LEU A 310 -17.58 8.58 15.57
N SER A 311 -18.63 8.08 14.91
CA SER A 311 -19.36 8.86 13.90
C SER A 311 -20.11 10.06 14.49
N SER A 312 -20.47 9.99 15.78
CA SER A 312 -21.11 11.10 16.50
C SER A 312 -20.14 12.16 17.02
N LYS A 313 -18.83 11.88 17.02
CA LYS A 313 -17.82 12.88 17.38
C LYS A 313 -17.55 13.73 16.13
N ASN A 314 -17.98 15.00 16.14
CA ASN A 314 -17.73 15.97 15.06
C ASN A 314 -16.26 16.39 15.01
N TYR A 315 -15.37 15.46 14.64
CA TYR A 315 -13.95 15.77 14.39
C TYR A 315 -13.75 16.75 13.22
N GLN A 316 -14.78 16.95 12.38
CA GLN A 316 -14.76 17.87 11.24
C GLN A 316 -14.77 19.35 11.65
N GLU A 317 -15.42 19.70 12.77
CA GLU A 317 -15.62 21.09 13.20
C GLU A 317 -14.51 21.60 14.14
N GLY A 318 -13.76 20.71 14.80
CA GLY A 318 -12.74 21.09 15.78
C GLY A 318 -11.31 21.25 15.25
N PHE A 319 -11.03 20.78 14.03
CA PHE A 319 -9.66 20.62 13.52
C PHE A 319 -9.30 21.61 12.41
N GLU A 320 -10.04 22.73 12.27
CA GLU A 320 -9.77 23.73 11.23
C GLU A 320 -8.31 24.23 11.23
N GLU A 321 -7.67 24.30 12.41
CA GLU A 321 -6.26 24.69 12.57
C GLU A 321 -5.25 23.64 12.05
N PHE A 322 -5.67 22.38 11.93
CA PHE A 322 -4.83 21.26 11.48
C PHE A 322 -5.26 20.69 10.11
N GLY A 323 -6.39 21.16 9.57
CA GLY A 323 -7.06 20.60 8.39
C GLY A 323 -8.23 19.69 8.74
N SER A 324 -9.24 19.62 7.87
CA SER A 324 -10.39 18.74 8.08
C SER A 324 -9.99 17.27 7.93
N PRO A 325 -10.28 16.40 8.91
CA PRO A 325 -9.99 14.97 8.79
C PRO A 325 -10.88 14.33 7.73
N ASP A 326 -10.27 13.73 6.71
CA ASP A 326 -10.98 13.00 5.66
C ASP A 326 -11.63 11.72 6.22
N TYR A 327 -10.92 11.02 7.13
CA TYR A 327 -11.37 9.75 7.74
C TYR A 327 -10.85 9.59 9.17
N VAL A 328 -11.60 8.83 9.99
CA VAL A 328 -11.18 8.39 11.32
C VAL A 328 -10.81 6.91 11.27
N LEU A 329 -9.60 6.58 11.71
CA LEU A 329 -9.10 5.22 11.85
C LEU A 329 -9.56 4.64 13.18
N MET A 330 -10.33 3.55 13.12
CA MET A 330 -10.73 2.78 14.29
C MET A 330 -9.75 1.59 14.43
N PHE A 331 -8.81 1.70 15.35
CA PHE A 331 -7.74 0.72 15.52
C PHE A 331 -8.18 -0.46 16.39
N MET A 332 -8.23 -1.65 15.78
CA MET A 332 -8.50 -2.91 16.45
C MET A 332 -7.22 -3.73 16.59
N GLN A 333 -6.73 -3.80 17.83
CA GLN A 333 -5.43 -4.38 18.19
C GLN A 333 -5.29 -5.88 17.86
N ILE A 334 -6.41 -6.60 17.80
CA ILE A 334 -6.46 -8.06 17.62
C ILE A 334 -7.17 -8.38 16.32
N GLU A 335 -6.41 -8.87 15.35
CA GLU A 335 -6.93 -9.23 14.03
C GLU A 335 -7.97 -10.36 14.06
N PRO A 336 -7.81 -11.44 14.85
CA PRO A 336 -8.86 -12.44 15.03
C PRO A 336 -10.18 -11.87 15.59
N ALA A 337 -10.12 -10.83 16.41
CA ALA A 337 -11.33 -10.18 16.94
C ALA A 337 -12.05 -9.39 15.84
N TYR A 338 -11.31 -8.77 14.93
CA TYR A 338 -11.87 -8.12 13.74
C TYR A 338 -12.48 -9.15 12.79
N SER A 339 -11.76 -10.23 12.49
CA SER A 339 -12.22 -11.32 11.63
C SER A 339 -13.51 -11.98 12.16
N LEU A 340 -13.63 -12.15 13.49
CA LEU A 340 -14.86 -12.64 14.11
C LEU A 340 -16.03 -11.67 13.87
N ALA A 341 -15.82 -10.37 14.02
CA ALA A 341 -16.88 -9.39 13.79
C ALA A 341 -17.32 -9.38 12.30
N GLN A 342 -16.35 -9.41 11.38
CA GLN A 342 -16.60 -9.45 9.94
C GLN A 342 -17.30 -10.73 9.47
N SER A 343 -17.01 -11.89 10.08
CA SER A 343 -17.67 -13.15 9.72
C SER A 343 -19.12 -13.24 10.19
N LEU A 344 -19.48 -12.51 11.26
CA LEU A 344 -20.87 -12.39 11.72
C LEU A 344 -21.68 -11.36 10.93
N ASP A 345 -21.01 -10.39 10.31
CA ASP A 345 -21.63 -9.27 9.61
C ASP A 345 -20.72 -8.79 8.47
N SER A 346 -21.04 -9.24 7.27
CA SER A 346 -20.26 -8.95 6.06
C SER A 346 -20.30 -7.46 5.68
N ASN A 347 -21.31 -6.71 6.12
CA ASN A 347 -21.48 -5.29 5.80
C ASN A 347 -20.79 -4.36 6.80
N LEU A 348 -20.22 -4.87 7.89
CA LEU A 348 -19.62 -4.07 8.97
C LEU A 348 -18.64 -3.00 8.49
N THR A 349 -17.72 -3.39 7.60
CA THR A 349 -16.70 -2.48 7.04
C THR A 349 -17.29 -1.46 6.09
N SER A 350 -18.26 -1.85 5.26
CA SER A 350 -18.98 -0.94 4.36
C SER A 350 -19.78 0.11 5.15
N ASP A 351 -20.49 -0.33 6.19
CA ASP A 351 -21.26 0.55 7.10
C ASP A 351 -20.35 1.56 7.82
N ALA A 352 -19.16 1.13 8.26
CA ALA A 352 -18.17 2.02 8.87
C ALA A 352 -17.64 3.04 7.85
N PHE A 353 -17.34 2.58 6.62
CA PHE A 353 -16.80 3.42 5.57
C PHE A 353 -17.75 4.55 5.17
N ILE A 354 -19.05 4.27 5.04
CA ILE A 354 -20.10 5.29 4.77
C ILE A 354 -20.14 6.37 5.86
N LYS A 355 -19.72 6.02 7.08
CA LYS A 355 -19.63 6.95 8.23
C LYS A 355 -18.25 7.62 8.34
N ASN A 356 -17.42 7.57 7.29
CA ASN A 356 -16.05 8.07 7.25
C ASN A 356 -15.13 7.42 8.30
N ILE A 357 -15.40 6.15 8.67
CA ILE A 357 -14.60 5.38 9.62
C ILE A 357 -13.94 4.20 8.90
N ILE A 358 -12.63 4.08 9.04
CA ILE A 358 -11.87 2.95 8.49
C ILE A 358 -11.41 2.07 9.65
N ILE A 359 -11.90 0.84 9.69
CA ILE A 359 -11.44 -0.14 10.68
C ILE A 359 -10.07 -0.65 10.25
N VAL A 360 -9.08 -0.55 11.14
CA VAL A 360 -7.71 -0.97 10.86
C VAL A 360 -7.18 -1.89 11.96
N THR A 361 -6.57 -3.00 11.56
CA THR A 361 -5.73 -3.87 12.39
C THR A 361 -4.25 -3.45 12.29
N PRO A 362 -3.33 -3.94 13.15
CA PRO A 362 -1.90 -3.64 13.02
C PRO A 362 -1.34 -3.81 11.61
N ALA A 363 -1.73 -4.88 10.92
CA ALA A 363 -1.33 -5.17 9.54
C ALA A 363 -1.77 -4.07 8.56
N SER A 364 -3.07 -3.78 8.54
CA SER A 364 -3.64 -2.78 7.63
C SER A 364 -3.20 -1.35 7.96
N LEU A 365 -3.01 -1.04 9.24
CA LEU A 365 -2.47 0.24 9.69
C LEU A 365 -1.02 0.40 9.22
N MET A 366 -0.19 -0.64 9.32
CA MET A 366 1.18 -0.63 8.76
C MET A 366 1.23 -0.35 7.27
N MET A 367 0.32 -0.95 6.52
CA MET A 367 0.20 -0.67 5.10
C MET A 367 -0.19 0.80 4.85
N ALA A 368 -1.22 1.30 5.53
CA ALA A 368 -1.67 2.67 5.39
C ALA A 368 -0.58 3.68 5.76
N LEU A 369 0.06 3.50 6.91
CA LEU A 369 1.10 4.40 7.41
C LEU A 369 2.36 4.40 6.54
N ARG A 370 2.70 3.29 5.89
CA ARG A 370 3.79 3.26 4.91
C ARG A 370 3.46 4.00 3.62
N ILE A 371 2.22 3.92 3.16
CA ILE A 371 1.75 4.76 2.06
C ILE A 371 1.88 6.23 2.46
N VAL A 372 1.47 6.58 3.69
CA VAL A 372 1.66 7.94 4.22
C VAL A 372 3.14 8.35 4.24
N ASN A 373 4.04 7.50 4.75
CA ASN A 373 5.47 7.79 4.77
C ASN A 373 6.05 7.94 3.34
N GLN A 374 5.61 7.12 2.40
CA GLN A 374 5.99 7.24 0.99
C GLN A 374 5.50 8.55 0.37
N LEU A 375 4.28 8.99 0.70
CA LEU A 375 3.76 10.29 0.29
C LEU A 375 4.60 11.45 0.86
N TRP A 376 5.05 11.35 2.12
CA TRP A 376 5.96 12.33 2.71
C TRP A 376 7.32 12.37 2.00
N ARG A 377 7.90 11.21 1.67
CA ARG A 377 9.13 11.13 0.88
C ARG A 377 8.96 11.80 -0.48
N GLN A 378 7.83 11.55 -1.15
CA GLN A 378 7.52 12.15 -2.44
C GLN A 378 7.34 13.66 -2.35
N GLU A 379 6.61 14.17 -1.36
CA GLU A 379 6.44 15.62 -1.14
C GLU A 379 7.79 16.30 -0.89
N LYS A 380 8.62 15.71 -0.02
CA LYS A 380 9.98 16.23 0.25
C LYS A 380 10.85 16.24 -1.01
N GLN A 381 10.72 15.25 -1.89
CA GLN A 381 11.39 15.23 -3.18
C GLN A 381 10.93 16.40 -4.07
N VAL A 382 9.62 16.64 -4.18
CA VAL A 382 9.07 17.76 -4.96
C VAL A 382 9.59 19.11 -4.44
N GLN A 383 9.60 19.31 -3.12
CA GLN A 383 10.13 20.54 -2.52
C GLN A 383 11.62 20.74 -2.79
N ASN A 384 12.43 19.69 -2.65
CA ASN A 384 13.87 19.75 -2.94
C ASN A 384 14.14 20.09 -4.41
N VAL A 385 13.40 19.49 -5.34
CA VAL A 385 13.52 19.79 -6.78
C VAL A 385 13.18 21.26 -7.06
N LYS A 386 12.11 21.77 -6.45
CA LYS A 386 11.72 23.18 -6.58
C LYS A 386 12.81 24.12 -6.06
N GLU A 387 13.40 23.83 -4.90
CA GLU A 387 14.51 24.62 -4.37
C GLU A 387 15.74 24.56 -5.29
N ILE A 388 16.05 23.39 -5.85
CA ILE A 388 17.15 23.24 -6.82
C ILE A 388 16.93 24.12 -8.05
N PHE A 389 15.72 24.14 -8.61
CA PHE A 389 15.40 25.02 -9.74
C PHE A 389 15.51 26.50 -9.39
N GLU A 390 15.00 26.92 -8.23
CA GLU A 390 15.08 28.31 -7.79
C GLU A 390 16.55 28.76 -7.58
N ARG A 391 17.36 27.89 -6.97
CA ARG A 391 18.81 28.12 -6.80
C ARG A 391 19.54 28.13 -8.13
N GLY A 392 19.18 27.24 -9.05
CA GLY A 392 19.72 27.18 -10.41
C GLY A 392 19.42 28.46 -11.21
N GLY A 393 18.19 28.97 -11.13
CA GLY A 393 17.80 30.25 -11.73
C GLY A 393 18.61 31.42 -11.18
N LYS A 394 18.71 31.55 -9.86
CA LYS A 394 19.53 32.59 -9.21
C LYS A 394 21.02 32.50 -9.61
N LEU A 395 21.55 31.28 -9.73
CA LEU A 395 22.93 31.08 -10.17
C LEU A 395 23.10 31.51 -11.64
N TYR A 396 22.17 31.16 -12.51
CA TYR A 396 22.18 31.57 -13.91
C TYR A 396 22.18 33.10 -14.05
N GLU A 397 21.28 33.80 -13.35
CA GLU A 397 21.25 35.27 -13.31
C GLU A 397 22.56 35.88 -12.85
N LYS A 398 23.18 35.32 -11.80
CA LYS A 398 24.49 35.79 -11.31
C LYS A 398 25.60 35.58 -12.32
N ILE A 399 25.59 34.47 -13.07
CA ILE A 399 26.53 34.21 -14.15
C ILE A 399 26.33 35.24 -15.28
N CYS A 400 25.10 35.49 -15.70
CA CYS A 400 24.80 36.51 -16.71
C CYS A 400 25.29 37.90 -16.28
N GLY A 401 24.97 38.33 -15.05
CA GLY A 401 25.43 39.63 -14.54
C GLY A 401 26.95 39.72 -14.42
N PHE A 402 27.63 38.63 -14.05
CA PHE A 402 29.09 38.59 -14.06
C PHE A 402 29.66 38.71 -15.48
N LEU A 403 29.08 38.00 -16.46
CA LEU A 403 29.50 38.06 -17.85
C LEU A 403 29.34 39.46 -18.46
N GLU A 404 28.25 40.16 -18.14
CA GLU A 404 28.05 41.56 -18.55
C GLU A 404 29.12 42.49 -17.98
N GLU A 405 29.47 42.35 -16.70
CA GLU A 405 30.51 43.17 -16.09
C GLU A 405 31.89 42.82 -16.65
N PHE A 406 32.13 41.54 -16.94
CA PHE A 406 33.36 41.07 -17.58
C PHE A 406 33.52 41.62 -19.00
N GLU A 407 32.41 41.75 -19.74
CA GLU A 407 32.42 42.40 -21.05
C GLU A 407 32.83 43.88 -20.95
N LYS A 408 32.27 44.63 -20.00
CA LYS A 408 32.66 46.03 -19.75
C LYS A 408 34.13 46.17 -19.38
N ILE A 409 34.68 45.22 -18.62
CA ILE A 409 36.11 45.19 -18.31
C ILE A 409 36.94 45.01 -19.58
N GLY A 410 36.55 44.08 -20.45
CA GLY A 410 37.19 43.88 -21.76
C GLY A 410 37.23 45.16 -22.59
N ASP A 411 36.12 45.90 -22.66
CA ASP A 411 36.04 47.16 -23.38
C ASP A 411 36.95 48.24 -22.78
N LYS A 412 37.02 48.34 -21.44
CA LYS A 412 37.94 49.28 -20.76
C LYS A 412 39.40 48.95 -21.00
N ILE A 413 39.77 47.66 -21.00
CA ILE A 413 41.14 47.22 -21.30
C ILE A 413 41.50 47.61 -22.74
N LYS A 414 40.58 47.38 -23.68
CA LYS A 414 40.78 47.79 -25.08
C LYS A 414 40.99 49.30 -25.20
N GLY A 415 40.16 50.11 -24.55
CA GLY A 415 40.33 51.57 -24.53
C GLY A 415 41.63 52.03 -23.87
N ALA A 416 42.09 51.34 -22.82
CA ALA A 416 43.38 51.60 -22.18
C ALA A 416 44.56 51.27 -23.11
N HIS A 417 44.48 50.14 -23.82
CA HIS A 417 45.47 49.76 -24.82
C HIS A 417 45.51 50.76 -25.99
N GLU A 418 44.36 51.17 -26.53
CA GLU A 418 44.27 52.21 -27.56
C GLU A 418 44.87 53.55 -27.08
N SER A 419 44.64 53.92 -25.81
CA SER A 419 45.24 55.12 -25.22
C SER A 419 46.76 55.01 -25.07
N TYR A 420 47.25 53.83 -24.69
CA TYR A 420 48.67 53.53 -24.62
C TYR A 420 49.32 53.62 -26.01
N GLU A 421 48.75 52.95 -27.02
CA GLU A 421 49.21 52.99 -28.41
C GLU A 421 49.25 54.43 -28.94
N ASN A 422 48.22 55.24 -28.67
CA ASN A 422 48.20 56.64 -29.04
C ASN A 422 49.30 57.47 -28.36
N ALA A 423 49.59 57.21 -27.07
CA ALA A 423 50.68 57.86 -26.34
C ALA A 423 52.06 57.42 -26.88
N TYR A 424 52.23 56.13 -27.15
CA TYR A 424 53.44 55.56 -27.72
C TYR A 424 53.71 56.12 -29.12
N ASN A 425 52.70 56.20 -29.99
CA ASN A 425 52.80 56.83 -31.30
C ASN A 425 53.18 58.32 -31.20
N LYS A 426 52.63 59.09 -30.26
CA LYS A 426 53.05 60.49 -30.06
C LYS A 426 54.50 60.61 -29.55
N LEU A 427 54.98 59.60 -28.82
CA LEU A 427 56.33 59.57 -28.30
C LEU A 427 57.35 59.16 -29.37
N SER A 428 57.12 58.05 -30.09
CA SER A 428 58.13 57.33 -30.89
C SER A 428 57.81 57.17 -32.37
N ASP A 429 56.62 56.70 -32.75
CA ASP A 429 56.41 56.13 -34.10
C ASP A 429 55.55 57.02 -35.03
N GLY A 430 54.79 57.95 -34.45
CA GLY A 430 53.88 58.84 -35.17
C GLY A 430 54.58 59.94 -35.98
N ARG A 431 53.90 60.45 -37.01
CA ARG A 431 54.39 61.54 -37.86
C ARG A 431 54.53 62.83 -37.05
N GLY A 432 55.78 63.20 -36.73
CA GLY A 432 56.07 64.36 -35.86
C GLY A 432 56.23 64.02 -34.38
N ASN A 433 56.52 62.76 -34.06
CA ASN A 433 56.74 62.28 -32.68
C ASN A 433 57.79 63.09 -31.90
N MET A 434 57.65 63.10 -30.57
CA MET A 434 58.48 63.92 -29.67
C MET A 434 59.96 63.55 -29.73
N ILE A 435 60.31 62.27 -29.88
CA ILE A 435 61.70 61.84 -29.96
C ILE A 435 62.37 62.44 -31.21
N ARG A 436 61.70 62.40 -32.36
CA ARG A 436 62.18 62.99 -33.62
C ARG A 436 62.30 64.50 -33.53
N GLN A 437 61.33 65.18 -32.89
CA GLN A 437 61.42 66.64 -32.65
C GLN A 437 62.59 67.00 -31.73
N ALA A 438 62.82 66.22 -30.67
CA ALA A 438 63.94 66.41 -29.77
C ALA A 438 65.30 66.18 -30.47
N GLU A 439 65.41 65.19 -31.36
CA GLU A 439 66.61 64.97 -32.18
C GLU A 439 66.85 66.06 -33.22
N MET A 440 65.80 66.54 -33.91
CA MET A 440 65.91 67.68 -34.82
C MET A 440 66.39 68.95 -34.10
N LEU A 441 65.89 69.22 -32.89
CA LEU A 441 66.32 70.35 -32.07
C LEU A 441 67.80 70.25 -31.67
N LYS A 442 68.27 69.03 -31.34
CA LYS A 442 69.69 68.78 -31.06
C LYS A 442 70.57 69.02 -32.30
N ASN A 443 70.11 68.63 -33.49
CA ASN A 443 70.81 68.87 -34.75
C ASN A 443 70.90 70.35 -35.13
N LEU A 444 69.97 71.18 -34.64
CA LEU A 444 69.97 72.65 -34.82
C LEU A 444 70.90 73.39 -33.83
N GLY A 445 71.71 72.68 -33.04
CA GLY A 445 72.81 73.26 -32.26
C GLY A 445 72.56 73.43 -30.76
N VAL A 446 71.50 72.84 -30.20
CA VAL A 446 71.25 72.86 -28.75
C VAL A 446 72.23 71.92 -28.04
N LYS A 447 73.06 72.45 -27.12
CA LYS A 447 74.01 71.65 -26.32
C LYS A 447 73.28 70.87 -25.24
N THR A 448 73.22 69.54 -25.37
CA THR A 448 72.58 68.63 -24.39
C THR A 448 73.58 67.61 -23.84
N ALA A 449 73.61 67.42 -22.51
CA ALA A 449 74.53 66.49 -21.83
C ALA A 449 74.05 65.02 -21.79
N LYS A 450 72.76 64.75 -22.06
CA LYS A 450 72.17 63.40 -22.06
C LYS A 450 71.57 63.07 -23.42
N SER A 451 71.57 61.79 -23.79
CA SER A 451 71.02 61.28 -25.05
C SER A 451 69.84 60.35 -24.83
N ILE A 452 68.92 60.33 -25.80
CA ILE A 452 67.77 59.41 -25.80
C ILE A 452 68.28 57.95 -25.79
N PRO A 453 67.69 57.06 -24.97
CA PRO A 453 68.03 55.64 -24.92
C PRO A 453 67.94 54.95 -26.29
N ARG A 454 68.80 53.95 -26.53
CA ARG A 454 68.92 53.27 -27.84
C ARG A 454 67.64 52.58 -28.33
N GLU A 455 66.80 52.07 -27.44
CA GLU A 455 65.57 51.35 -27.81
C GLU A 455 64.58 52.24 -28.57
N PHE A 456 64.53 53.52 -28.21
CA PHE A 456 63.66 54.52 -28.83
C PHE A 456 64.27 55.21 -30.07
N LYS A 457 65.52 54.89 -30.41
CA LYS A 457 66.20 55.41 -31.62
C LYS A 457 66.00 54.53 -32.84
N LYS A 458 65.90 53.20 -32.66
CA LYS A 458 65.69 52.24 -33.77
C LYS A 458 64.38 52.50 -34.52
N ALA A 459 63.32 52.87 -33.79
CA ALA A 459 62.02 53.19 -34.38
C ALA A 459 62.06 54.38 -35.36
N ILE A 460 63.02 55.30 -35.20
CA ILE A 460 63.18 56.46 -36.08
C ILE A 460 63.90 56.07 -37.38
N GLU A 461 64.95 55.24 -37.31
CA GLU A 461 65.75 54.85 -38.48
C GLU A 461 64.97 54.01 -39.50
N ASP A 462 64.10 53.09 -39.03
CA ASP A 462 63.29 52.23 -39.91
C ASP A 462 62.19 53.01 -40.66
N SER A 463 61.64 54.08 -40.07
CA SER A 463 60.62 54.92 -40.71
C SER A 463 61.16 55.82 -41.84
N SER A 464 62.48 56.04 -41.88
CA SER A 464 63.17 56.84 -42.90
C SER A 464 63.65 56.04 -44.11
N GLN A 465 63.72 54.71 -44.05
CA GLN A 465 64.16 53.87 -45.18
C GLN A 465 63.01 53.41 -46.10
N GLY A 466 61.74 53.63 -45.73
CA GLY A 466 60.56 53.24 -46.53
C GLY A 466 60.08 54.25 -47.58
N ASN A 467 60.78 55.38 -47.76
CA ASN A 467 60.43 56.44 -48.71
C ASN A 467 61.62 56.79 -49.64
N SER A 468 62.28 55.77 -50.18
CA SER A 468 63.23 55.89 -51.31
C SER A 468 62.71 55.14 -52.51
#